data_AF-A0A7Y7H108-F1
#
_entry.id   AF-A0A7Y7H108-F1
#
_cell.length_a   1.000
_cell.length_b   1.000
_cell.length_c   1.000
_cell.angle_alpha   90.00
_cell.angle_beta   90.00
_cell.angle_gamma   90.00
#
_symmetry.space_group_name_H-M   'P 1'
#
loop_
_entity.id
_entity.type
_entity.pdbx_description
1 polymer ?
#
loop_
_entity_poly.entity_id
_entity_poly.type
_entity_poly.pdbx_seq_one_letter_code
_entity_poly.pdbx_strand_id
1 'polypeptide(L)'
;MKSFYASLLMVGTIIGLASCKKENASKSASAGSVSSSAVTSTGAIAISLASSGTTTDSVYMVGCYGKHDTKDSVAFSTLPTAIGTYLTANYSGYTFKKAYSITDSTKTVINYIVVIKYNSALVGLKFTAAGTFVSILEQREGVDLKGPGWHLGGFFDNRDSKHRDTIAISALPAAVSSYFSTTYPTDTLLHASIAPDNVYILISQNGVLYSTTVTAAGKLVKRIQIEKHDLKHAVVAEANLPAAITTYLTATYPGYVFDKAFSESPGGTLQGYVVLITSNNTKYALIFNASGTFVRVLPIH
;
A
#
# COMPACT_ATOMS: atom_id res chain seq x y z
N MET A 1 -17.75 -77.41 5.92
CA MET A 1 -18.63 -76.28 5.58
C MET A 1 -17.83 -75.01 5.70
N LYS A 2 -17.73 -74.26 4.58
CA LYS A 2 -17.41 -72.83 4.38
C LYS A 2 -16.39 -72.15 5.32
N SER A 3 -15.39 -71.37 4.89
CA SER A 3 -14.73 -71.11 3.61
C SER A 3 -13.76 -69.93 3.86
N PHE A 4 -12.57 -69.99 3.25
CA PHE A 4 -11.65 -68.88 2.89
C PHE A 4 -11.02 -68.05 4.02
N TYR A 5 -9.72 -68.17 4.35
CA TYR A 5 -8.51 -67.77 3.58
C TYR A 5 -8.60 -66.38 2.94
N ALA A 6 -7.71 -65.48 3.38
CA ALA A 6 -6.79 -64.69 2.57
C ALA A 6 -6.48 -63.37 3.33
N SER A 7 -5.27 -63.18 3.84
CA SER A 7 -4.10 -62.74 3.07
C SER A 7 -3.93 -61.21 3.29
N LEU A 8 -2.79 -60.62 3.63
CA LEU A 8 -1.41 -61.08 3.69
C LEU A 8 -0.51 -59.83 3.84
N LEU A 9 0.63 -60.05 4.50
CA LEU A 9 1.91 -59.32 4.41
C LEU A 9 1.96 -57.86 4.92
N MET A 10 3.06 -57.34 5.48
CA MET A 10 4.33 -57.87 6.01
C MET A 10 5.20 -56.67 6.40
N VAL A 11 6.29 -56.99 7.09
CA VAL A 11 7.56 -56.25 7.18
C VAL A 11 7.60 -55.16 8.26
N GLY A 12 7.91 -55.60 9.47
CA GLY A 12 8.77 -54.84 10.36
C GLY A 12 10.23 -55.20 10.11
N THR A 13 11.03 -54.20 9.74
CA THR A 13 12.49 -54.25 9.86
C THR A 13 12.98 -52.90 10.38
N ILE A 14 13.56 -52.95 11.57
CA ILE A 14 14.30 -51.89 12.25
C ILE A 14 15.66 -51.73 11.55
N ILE A 15 16.09 -50.50 11.27
CA ILE A 15 17.50 -50.01 11.36
C ILE A 15 17.47 -48.47 11.31
N GLY A 16 18.36 -47.86 12.09
CA GLY A 16 18.26 -46.51 12.65
C GLY A 16 18.28 -45.34 11.68
N LEU A 17 17.71 -44.23 12.17
CA LEU A 17 18.15 -42.89 11.80
C LEU A 17 18.27 -42.02 13.05
N ALA A 18 19.38 -41.31 13.06
CA ALA A 18 19.85 -40.41 14.08
C ALA A 18 18.81 -39.35 14.47
N SER A 19 18.89 -38.96 15.74
CA SER A 19 18.40 -37.69 16.24
C SER A 19 19.03 -36.55 15.44
N CYS A 20 18.32 -36.09 14.41
CA CYS A 20 18.52 -34.76 13.86
C CYS A 20 17.52 -33.84 14.54
N LYS A 21 18.03 -33.03 15.48
CA LYS A 21 17.40 -31.75 15.80
C LYS A 21 17.07 -31.09 14.46
N LYS A 22 15.80 -30.76 14.23
CA LYS A 22 15.45 -29.87 13.14
C LYS A 22 15.96 -28.49 13.54
N GLU A 23 17.22 -28.26 13.19
CA GLU A 23 17.85 -26.95 13.09
C GLU A 23 16.81 -26.02 12.46
N ASN A 24 16.51 -24.95 13.19
CA ASN A 24 15.74 -23.84 12.68
C ASN A 24 16.60 -23.16 11.61
N ALA A 25 16.57 -23.72 10.40
CA ALA A 25 17.06 -23.05 9.22
C ALA A 25 16.15 -21.85 9.02
N SER A 26 16.53 -20.73 9.64
CA SER A 26 16.27 -19.40 9.12
C SER A 26 16.52 -19.49 7.62
N LYS A 27 15.45 -19.53 6.82
CA LYS A 27 15.55 -19.22 5.41
C LYS A 27 15.99 -17.77 5.36
N SER A 28 17.31 -17.58 5.37
CA SER A 28 17.94 -16.47 4.70
C SER A 28 17.38 -16.51 3.29
N ALA A 29 16.40 -15.65 3.03
CA ALA A 29 16.02 -15.34 1.67
C ALA A 29 17.30 -14.77 1.06
N SER A 30 17.97 -15.60 0.27
CA SER A 30 18.99 -15.14 -0.66
C SER A 30 18.43 -13.89 -1.34
N ALA A 31 19.08 -12.75 -1.08
CA ALA A 31 18.89 -11.52 -1.82
C ALA A 31 19.27 -11.84 -3.27
N GLY A 32 18.30 -12.36 -4.02
CA GLY A 32 18.45 -12.63 -5.43
C GLY A 32 18.66 -11.30 -6.14
N SER A 33 19.88 -11.06 -6.61
CA SER A 33 20.25 -9.89 -7.39
C SER A 33 19.31 -9.73 -8.59
N VAL A 34 18.64 -8.59 -8.70
CA VAL A 34 17.66 -8.29 -9.74
C VAL A 34 18.35 -7.63 -10.94
N SER A 35 18.49 -8.35 -12.06
CA SER A 35 19.09 -7.79 -13.27
C SER A 35 18.25 -6.65 -13.84
N SER A 36 18.91 -5.51 -14.10
CA SER A 36 18.34 -4.25 -14.64
C SER A 36 17.50 -4.42 -15.90
N SER A 37 17.75 -5.45 -16.70
CA SER A 37 17.06 -5.75 -17.97
C SER A 37 15.61 -6.22 -17.83
N ALA A 38 15.20 -6.75 -16.67
CA ALA A 38 13.80 -7.20 -16.48
C ALA A 38 12.84 -6.03 -16.18
N VAL A 39 13.38 -4.92 -15.67
CA VAL A 39 12.65 -3.80 -15.10
C VAL A 39 12.27 -2.74 -16.14
N THR A 40 13.00 -2.72 -17.26
CA THR A 40 12.81 -1.77 -18.37
C THR A 40 11.48 -1.94 -19.11
N SER A 41 10.84 -3.11 -19.01
CA SER A 41 9.54 -3.41 -19.66
C SER A 41 8.33 -2.70 -19.04
N THR A 42 8.50 -2.09 -17.86
CA THR A 42 7.44 -1.38 -17.11
C THR A 42 7.54 0.14 -17.23
N GLY A 43 8.42 0.66 -18.10
CA GLY A 43 8.62 2.10 -18.24
C GLY A 43 9.26 2.75 -17.01
N ALA A 44 10.16 2.03 -16.34
CA ALA A 44 10.83 2.46 -15.12
C ALA A 44 12.29 2.90 -15.36
N ILE A 45 12.77 3.86 -14.58
CA ILE A 45 14.16 4.38 -14.65
C ILE A 45 14.83 4.23 -13.29
N ALA A 46 15.91 3.45 -13.23
CA ALA A 46 16.72 3.29 -12.01
C ALA A 46 17.28 4.64 -11.53
N ILE A 47 17.24 4.90 -10.23
CA ILE A 47 17.68 6.16 -9.61
C ILE A 47 19.03 5.98 -8.91
N SER A 48 19.25 4.86 -8.22
CA SER A 48 20.50 4.54 -7.51
C SER A 48 21.52 3.85 -8.42
N LEU A 49 22.77 4.32 -8.40
CA LEU A 49 23.95 3.57 -8.82
C LEU A 49 24.36 2.62 -7.70
N ALA A 50 24.66 1.38 -8.04
CA ALA A 50 25.26 0.37 -7.18
C ALA A 50 26.29 0.95 -6.21
N SER A 51 26.11 0.71 -4.90
CA SER A 51 27.20 0.86 -3.95
C SER A 51 28.30 -0.10 -4.38
N SER A 52 29.52 0.42 -4.53
CA SER A 52 30.71 -0.30 -4.97
C SER A 52 30.78 -1.73 -4.42
N GLY A 53 30.54 -2.71 -5.30
CA GLY A 53 30.53 -4.15 -4.97
C GLY A 53 29.20 -4.81 -5.29
N THR A 54 29.12 -5.54 -6.41
CA THR A 54 28.08 -6.53 -6.79
C THR A 54 26.59 -6.21 -6.50
N THR A 55 26.20 -4.95 -6.29
CA THR A 55 24.81 -4.59 -5.94
C THR A 55 24.01 -4.22 -7.18
N THR A 56 22.77 -4.67 -7.19
CA THR A 56 21.75 -4.37 -8.19
C THR A 56 21.03 -3.08 -7.83
N ASP A 57 20.55 -2.32 -8.82
CA ASP A 57 19.86 -1.04 -8.60
C ASP A 57 18.68 -1.26 -7.64
N SER A 58 18.63 -0.52 -6.53
CA SER A 58 17.65 -0.75 -5.48
C SER A 58 16.37 0.06 -5.66
N VAL A 59 16.45 1.27 -6.25
CA VAL A 59 15.31 2.18 -6.36
C VAL A 59 15.11 2.66 -7.80
N TYR A 60 13.87 2.66 -8.25
CA TYR A 60 13.43 2.98 -9.60
C TYR A 60 12.29 4.01 -9.57
N MET A 61 12.28 4.95 -10.52
CA MET A 61 11.10 5.76 -10.84
C MET A 61 10.16 4.95 -11.72
N VAL A 62 8.88 4.90 -11.39
CA VAL A 62 7.85 4.21 -12.20
C VAL A 62 7.01 5.20 -12.99
N GLY A 63 6.41 4.73 -14.11
CA GLY A 63 5.57 5.57 -14.96
C GLY A 63 6.35 6.62 -15.77
N CYS A 64 7.65 6.38 -16.01
CA CYS A 64 8.50 7.31 -16.73
C CYS A 64 8.10 7.41 -18.21
N TYR A 65 7.78 6.29 -18.85
CA TYR A 65 7.44 6.21 -20.26
C TYR A 65 6.59 4.97 -20.58
N GLY A 66 5.89 4.98 -21.72
CA GLY A 66 5.04 3.89 -22.18
C GLY A 66 5.81 2.71 -22.77
N LYS A 67 5.11 1.59 -23.00
CA LYS A 67 5.72 0.33 -23.49
C LYS A 67 6.44 0.46 -24.84
N HIS A 68 6.00 1.38 -25.69
CA HIS A 68 6.53 1.59 -27.04
C HIS A 68 7.44 2.83 -27.14
N ASP A 69 7.68 3.49 -26.01
CA ASP A 69 8.49 4.70 -25.95
C ASP A 69 9.95 4.34 -25.71
N THR A 70 10.85 5.14 -26.25
CA THR A 70 12.29 5.03 -26.05
C THR A 70 12.81 6.16 -25.17
N LYS A 71 13.77 5.85 -24.30
CA LYS A 71 14.45 6.84 -23.46
C LYS A 71 15.88 7.05 -23.95
N ASP A 72 16.28 8.30 -24.08
CA ASP A 72 17.65 8.70 -24.41
C ASP A 72 18.17 9.64 -23.34
N SER A 73 19.43 9.47 -22.95
CA SER A 73 20.06 10.35 -21.95
C SER A 73 20.28 11.73 -22.55
N VAL A 74 19.94 12.78 -21.80
CA VAL A 74 20.12 14.17 -22.23
C VAL A 74 20.86 14.98 -21.18
N ALA A 75 21.67 15.93 -21.64
CA ALA A 75 22.37 16.86 -20.75
C ALA A 75 21.40 17.94 -20.26
N PHE A 76 21.69 18.53 -19.10
CA PHE A 76 20.85 19.60 -18.57
C PHE A 76 20.77 20.81 -19.53
N SER A 77 21.86 21.11 -20.23
CA SER A 77 21.95 22.20 -21.21
C SER A 77 21.09 22.01 -22.46
N THR A 78 20.64 20.78 -22.74
CA THR A 78 19.78 20.48 -23.90
C THR A 78 18.30 20.42 -23.54
N LEU A 79 17.94 20.62 -22.27
CA LEU A 79 16.56 20.64 -21.82
C LEU A 79 15.89 21.98 -22.16
N PRO A 80 14.56 22.00 -22.39
CA PRO A 80 13.81 23.25 -22.51
C PRO A 80 14.06 24.19 -21.32
N THR A 81 14.31 25.47 -21.60
CA THR A 81 14.62 26.49 -20.56
C THR A 81 13.55 26.56 -19.46
N ALA A 82 12.28 26.29 -19.80
CA ALA A 82 11.17 26.23 -18.85
C ALA A 82 11.40 25.22 -17.70
N ILE A 83 12.10 24.11 -17.96
CA ILE A 83 12.43 23.11 -16.94
C ILE A 83 13.43 23.70 -15.93
N GLY A 84 14.48 24.37 -16.41
CA GLY A 84 15.46 25.03 -15.55
C GLY A 84 14.82 26.11 -14.67
N THR A 85 13.93 26.91 -15.25
CA THR A 85 13.14 27.92 -14.51
C THR A 85 12.29 27.28 -13.43
N TYR A 86 11.55 26.20 -13.75
CA TYR A 86 10.71 25.49 -12.79
C TYR A 86 11.51 24.90 -11.63
N LEU A 87 12.65 24.27 -11.90
CA LEU A 87 13.51 23.67 -10.88
C LEU A 87 14.09 24.74 -9.94
N THR A 88 14.53 25.87 -10.48
CA THR A 88 15.08 26.98 -9.68
C THR A 88 14.02 27.60 -8.78
N ALA A 89 12.79 27.77 -9.29
CA ALA A 89 11.68 28.36 -8.54
C ALA A 89 11.14 27.43 -7.44
N ASN A 90 10.99 26.13 -7.72
CA ASN A 90 10.30 25.18 -6.82
C ASN A 90 11.24 24.30 -5.98
N TYR A 91 12.48 24.13 -6.42
CA TYR A 91 13.47 23.25 -5.78
C TYR A 91 14.79 23.97 -5.51
N SER A 92 14.74 25.22 -5.04
CA SER A 92 15.95 26.02 -4.77
C SER A 92 17.01 25.25 -3.95
N GLY A 93 18.26 25.25 -4.42
CA GLY A 93 19.33 24.44 -3.82
C GLY A 93 19.39 22.99 -4.30
N TYR A 94 18.60 22.60 -5.32
CA TYR A 94 18.71 21.28 -5.92
C TYR A 94 20.08 21.04 -6.57
N THR A 95 20.47 19.77 -6.62
CA THR A 95 21.61 19.30 -7.44
C THR A 95 21.08 18.43 -8.57
N PHE A 96 21.33 18.83 -9.83
CA PHE A 96 20.99 17.99 -10.98
C PHE A 96 21.74 16.64 -10.93
N LYS A 97 21.06 15.56 -11.31
CA LYS A 97 21.67 14.22 -11.38
C LYS A 97 21.68 13.65 -12.79
N LYS A 98 20.53 13.53 -13.41
CA LYS A 98 20.39 12.94 -14.76
C LYS A 98 19.08 13.38 -15.39
N ALA A 99 19.03 13.39 -16.71
CA ALA A 99 17.79 13.62 -17.44
C ALA A 99 17.69 12.68 -18.64
N TYR A 100 16.45 12.41 -19.04
CA TYR A 100 16.13 11.58 -20.19
C TYR A 100 15.07 12.27 -21.04
N SER A 101 15.26 12.25 -22.37
CA SER A 101 14.18 12.50 -23.32
C SER A 101 13.45 11.21 -23.59
N ILE A 102 12.11 11.27 -23.55
CA ILE A 102 11.24 10.16 -23.92
C ILE A 102 10.69 10.43 -25.30
N THR A 103 10.95 9.53 -26.23
CA THR A 103 10.45 9.57 -27.60
C THR A 103 9.40 8.49 -27.83
N ASP A 104 8.36 8.80 -28.57
CA ASP A 104 7.37 7.80 -28.99
C ASP A 104 7.91 6.90 -30.12
N SER A 105 7.07 5.98 -30.60
CA SER A 105 7.39 5.09 -31.73
C SER A 105 7.72 5.82 -33.04
N THR A 106 7.36 7.10 -33.15
CA THR A 106 7.64 7.99 -34.29
C THR A 106 8.91 8.83 -34.11
N LYS A 107 9.65 8.63 -33.01
CA LYS A 107 10.85 9.41 -32.64
C LYS A 107 10.57 10.86 -32.28
N THR A 108 9.33 11.19 -31.97
CA THR A 108 8.95 12.53 -31.47
C THR A 108 9.17 12.57 -29.96
N VAL A 109 9.84 13.62 -29.46
CA VAL A 109 9.98 13.80 -28.01
C VAL A 109 8.62 14.15 -27.41
N ILE A 110 8.14 13.32 -26.50
CA ILE A 110 6.84 13.48 -25.84
C ILE A 110 6.97 13.98 -24.40
N ASN A 111 8.03 13.57 -23.68
CA ASN A 111 8.25 13.93 -22.29
C ASN A 111 9.74 14.06 -21.97
N TYR A 112 10.07 14.80 -20.92
CA TYR A 112 11.37 14.77 -20.28
C TYR A 112 11.24 14.23 -18.85
N ILE A 113 12.18 13.38 -18.45
CA ILE A 113 12.32 12.89 -17.09
C ILE A 113 13.59 13.47 -16.51
N VAL A 114 13.47 14.22 -15.42
CA VAL A 114 14.59 14.90 -14.76
C VAL A 114 14.73 14.38 -13.35
N VAL A 115 15.94 13.98 -12.99
CA VAL A 115 16.28 13.51 -11.65
C VAL A 115 17.17 14.55 -11.00
N ILE A 116 16.75 14.99 -9.82
CA ILE A 116 17.49 15.93 -8.97
C ILE A 116 17.73 15.31 -7.60
N LYS A 117 18.70 15.85 -6.87
CA LYS A 117 18.82 15.68 -5.42
C LYS A 117 18.36 16.97 -4.75
N TYR A 118 17.40 16.87 -3.84
CA TYR A 118 16.82 17.99 -3.10
C TYR A 118 16.67 17.57 -1.64
N ASN A 119 17.16 18.39 -0.69
CA ASN A 119 17.16 18.07 0.75
C ASN A 119 17.65 16.66 1.09
N SER A 120 18.77 16.25 0.46
CA SER A 120 19.37 14.91 0.59
C SER A 120 18.61 13.74 -0.02
N ALA A 121 17.38 13.92 -0.51
CA ALA A 121 16.61 12.91 -1.22
C ALA A 121 16.74 13.04 -2.75
N LEU A 122 16.65 11.92 -3.48
CA LEU A 122 16.49 11.96 -4.94
C LEU A 122 15.03 12.19 -5.28
N VAL A 123 14.75 12.96 -6.33
CA VAL A 123 13.38 13.25 -6.80
C VAL A 123 13.37 13.10 -8.32
N GLY A 124 12.40 12.33 -8.82
CA GLY A 124 12.11 12.19 -10.23
C GLY A 124 10.97 13.10 -10.65
N LEU A 125 11.16 13.88 -11.71
CA LEU A 125 10.19 14.87 -12.19
C LEU A 125 9.90 14.62 -13.66
N LYS A 126 8.62 14.60 -14.02
CA LYS A 126 8.15 14.47 -15.40
C LYS A 126 7.70 15.81 -15.93
N PHE A 127 8.14 16.13 -17.15
CA PHE A 127 7.78 17.32 -17.90
C PHE A 127 7.26 16.92 -19.28
N THR A 128 6.42 17.76 -19.86
CA THR A 128 6.02 17.67 -21.27
C THR A 128 7.21 18.00 -22.19
N ALA A 129 7.08 17.74 -23.49
CA ALA A 129 8.06 18.15 -24.49
C ALA A 129 8.32 19.68 -24.51
N ALA A 130 7.34 20.50 -24.12
CA ALA A 130 7.47 21.96 -24.00
C ALA A 130 8.15 22.41 -22.70
N GLY A 131 8.42 21.48 -21.76
CA GLY A 131 9.00 21.79 -20.46
C GLY A 131 8.00 22.17 -19.37
N THR A 132 6.70 21.95 -19.58
CA THR A 132 5.67 22.11 -18.55
C THR A 132 5.73 20.96 -17.57
N PHE A 133 5.70 21.24 -16.26
CA PHE A 133 5.67 20.21 -15.23
C PHE A 133 4.40 19.36 -15.31
N VAL A 134 4.54 18.04 -15.19
CA VAL A 134 3.43 17.07 -15.21
C VAL A 134 3.22 16.45 -13.83
N SER A 135 4.26 15.82 -13.28
CA SER A 135 4.16 15.12 -12.00
C SER A 135 5.53 14.82 -11.38
N ILE A 136 5.52 14.54 -10.08
CA ILE A 136 6.61 13.84 -9.40
C ILE A 136 6.44 12.35 -9.67
N LEU A 137 7.52 11.66 -9.99
CA LEU A 137 7.52 10.23 -10.26
C LEU A 137 7.64 9.45 -8.95
N GLU A 138 6.76 8.47 -8.79
CA GLU A 138 6.80 7.52 -7.69
C GLU A 138 8.10 6.71 -7.75
N GLN A 139 8.72 6.50 -6.59
CA GLN A 139 9.91 5.66 -6.43
C GLN A 139 9.51 4.32 -5.83
N ARG A 140 9.99 3.24 -6.42
CA ARG A 140 9.75 1.86 -5.97
C ARG A 140 11.06 1.09 -5.88
N GLU A 141 11.09 0.07 -5.05
CA GLU A 141 12.22 -0.84 -5.03
C GLU A 141 12.24 -1.73 -6.27
N GLY A 142 13.43 -2.12 -6.74
CA GLY A 142 13.58 -2.96 -7.93
C GLY A 142 12.88 -4.32 -7.83
N VAL A 143 12.78 -4.84 -6.61
CA VAL A 143 12.08 -6.09 -6.30
C VAL A 143 10.57 -5.99 -6.52
N ASP A 144 10.00 -4.79 -6.45
CA ASP A 144 8.55 -4.54 -6.59
C ASP A 144 8.08 -4.49 -8.04
N LEU A 145 9.02 -4.46 -8.97
CA LEU A 145 8.76 -4.24 -10.39
C LEU A 145 8.68 -5.53 -11.21
N LYS A 146 8.91 -6.70 -10.59
CA LYS A 146 8.78 -8.01 -11.24
C LYS A 146 7.76 -8.89 -10.52
N GLY A 147 6.90 -9.56 -11.29
CA GLY A 147 5.86 -10.42 -10.77
C GLY A 147 4.59 -9.63 -10.41
N PRO A 148 3.61 -10.26 -9.75
CA PRO A 148 2.31 -9.62 -9.42
C PRO A 148 2.38 -8.45 -8.41
N GLY A 149 3.57 -7.86 -8.19
CA GLY A 149 3.87 -7.02 -7.03
C GLY A 149 3.82 -7.84 -5.73
N TRP A 150 4.45 -7.34 -4.68
CA TRP A 150 4.40 -7.84 -3.29
C TRP A 150 3.50 -9.06 -2.99
N HIS A 151 4.12 -10.13 -2.51
CA HIS A 151 3.48 -11.14 -1.67
C HIS A 151 3.92 -10.88 -0.22
N LEU A 152 3.12 -10.94 0.84
CA LEU A 152 1.71 -11.27 0.96
C LEU A 152 1.20 -10.43 2.16
N GLY A 153 0.56 -9.29 1.85
CA GLY A 153 -0.16 -8.43 2.80
C GLY A 153 -0.09 -6.92 2.49
N GLY A 154 0.64 -6.53 1.44
CA GLY A 154 0.59 -5.15 0.95
C GLY A 154 1.05 -4.15 2.00
N PHE A 155 0.61 -2.89 1.92
CA PHE A 155 1.02 -1.80 2.82
C PHE A 155 0.71 -2.04 4.33
N PHE A 156 0.01 -3.10 4.69
CA PHE A 156 -0.35 -3.43 6.08
C PHE A 156 -0.36 -4.95 6.36
N ASP A 157 0.75 -5.66 6.20
CA ASP A 157 0.79 -7.15 6.26
C ASP A 157 -0.13 -7.79 7.35
N ASN A 158 -0.87 -8.89 7.09
CA ASN A 158 -0.42 -10.15 6.47
C ASN A 158 -1.51 -10.84 5.59
N ARG A 159 -1.13 -11.54 4.49
CA ARG A 159 -2.06 -12.21 3.54
C ARG A 159 -1.81 -13.72 3.33
N ASP A 160 -1.12 -14.43 4.25
CA ASP A 160 -1.01 -15.92 4.24
C ASP A 160 -1.80 -16.63 5.36
N SER A 161 -2.60 -15.88 6.13
CA SER A 161 -3.32 -16.40 7.31
C SER A 161 -2.43 -17.06 8.37
N LYS A 162 -1.12 -16.79 8.37
CA LYS A 162 -0.19 -17.30 9.40
C LYS A 162 -0.01 -16.38 10.60
N HIS A 163 -0.74 -15.26 10.65
CA HIS A 163 -0.77 -14.33 11.80
C HIS A 163 0.64 -13.96 12.32
N ARG A 164 1.59 -13.69 11.41
CA ARG A 164 3.02 -13.51 11.76
C ARG A 164 3.31 -12.27 12.60
N ASP A 165 2.39 -11.33 12.59
CA ASP A 165 2.32 -10.13 13.41
C ASP A 165 1.65 -10.39 14.77
N THR A 166 0.85 -11.45 14.91
CA THR A 166 0.18 -11.79 16.17
C THR A 166 1.20 -12.32 17.17
N ILE A 167 1.19 -11.71 18.35
CA ILE A 167 1.99 -12.12 19.49
C ILE A 167 1.05 -12.80 20.48
N ALA A 168 1.47 -13.96 21.00
CA ALA A 168 0.76 -14.58 22.11
C ALA A 168 0.74 -13.62 23.30
N ILE A 169 -0.40 -13.45 23.97
CA ILE A 169 -0.52 -12.51 25.11
C ILE A 169 0.53 -12.82 26.19
N SER A 170 0.86 -14.09 26.39
CA SER A 170 1.91 -14.55 27.31
C SER A 170 3.34 -14.16 26.89
N ALA A 171 3.55 -13.82 25.62
CA ALA A 171 4.83 -13.37 25.06
C ALA A 171 4.95 -11.84 25.00
N LEU A 172 3.99 -11.09 25.55
CA LEU A 172 4.10 -9.64 25.65
C LEU A 172 5.25 -9.24 26.59
N PRO A 173 6.03 -8.19 26.25
CA PRO A 173 7.01 -7.63 27.18
C PRO A 173 6.35 -7.21 28.50
N ALA A 174 7.06 -7.42 29.61
CA ALA A 174 6.55 -7.10 30.95
C ALA A 174 6.09 -5.64 31.09
N ALA A 175 6.76 -4.70 30.43
CA ALA A 175 6.37 -3.30 30.44
C ALA A 175 5.02 -3.05 29.74
N VAL A 176 4.73 -3.77 28.65
CA VAL A 176 3.48 -3.64 27.89
C VAL A 176 2.32 -4.27 28.66
N SER A 177 2.52 -5.48 29.21
CA SER A 177 1.51 -6.17 30.00
C SER A 177 1.19 -5.42 31.30
N SER A 178 2.21 -4.91 32.00
CA SER A 178 2.05 -4.09 33.21
C SER A 178 1.34 -2.76 32.91
N TYR A 179 1.72 -2.07 31.83
CA TYR A 179 1.02 -0.87 31.40
C TYR A 179 -0.46 -1.13 31.15
N PHE A 180 -0.78 -2.19 30.39
CA PHE A 180 -2.16 -2.52 30.03
C PHE A 180 -3.00 -2.85 31.26
N SER A 181 -2.52 -3.74 32.15
CA SER A 181 -3.28 -4.16 33.34
C SER A 181 -3.47 -3.05 34.36
N THR A 182 -2.49 -2.14 34.49
CA THR A 182 -2.59 -1.00 35.42
C THR A 182 -3.52 0.09 34.90
N THR A 183 -3.45 0.38 33.60
CA THR A 183 -4.21 1.49 32.99
C THR A 183 -5.64 1.09 32.65
N TYR A 184 -5.87 -0.17 32.27
CA TYR A 184 -7.15 -0.70 31.83
C TYR A 184 -7.54 -1.98 32.58
N PRO A 185 -7.68 -1.94 33.91
CA PRO A 185 -7.88 -3.14 34.74
C PRO A 185 -9.23 -3.84 34.51
N THR A 186 -10.21 -3.12 33.96
CA THR A 186 -11.54 -3.64 33.63
C THR A 186 -11.61 -4.26 32.23
N ASP A 187 -10.59 -4.04 31.40
CA ASP A 187 -10.57 -4.51 30.04
C ASP A 187 -10.05 -5.95 29.97
N THR A 188 -10.75 -6.78 29.19
CA THR A 188 -10.24 -8.11 28.84
C THR A 188 -9.37 -8.01 27.60
N LEU A 189 -8.08 -8.33 27.71
CA LEU A 189 -7.18 -8.39 26.57
C LEU A 189 -7.48 -9.64 25.73
N LEU A 190 -7.80 -9.45 24.45
CA LEU A 190 -8.23 -10.52 23.53
C LEU A 190 -7.12 -10.93 22.56
N HIS A 191 -6.43 -9.94 21.98
CA HIS A 191 -5.35 -10.17 21.02
C HIS A 191 -4.22 -9.17 21.21
N ALA A 192 -3.03 -9.57 20.78
CA ALA A 192 -1.87 -8.70 20.66
C ALA A 192 -1.16 -8.94 19.33
N SER A 193 -0.65 -7.87 18.74
CA SER A 193 0.24 -7.94 17.59
C SER A 193 1.38 -6.93 17.71
N ILE A 194 2.43 -7.14 16.94
CA ILE A 194 3.56 -6.20 16.81
C ILE A 194 3.58 -5.62 15.40
N ALA A 195 3.73 -4.30 15.34
CA ALA A 195 3.95 -3.59 14.09
C ALA A 195 5.46 -3.49 13.78
N PRO A 196 5.85 -3.26 12.52
CA PRO A 196 7.26 -3.23 12.09
C PRO A 196 8.15 -2.19 12.80
N ASP A 197 7.56 -1.14 13.35
CA ASP A 197 8.19 -0.11 14.17
C ASP A 197 8.36 -0.51 15.66
N ASN A 198 8.17 -1.80 15.98
CA ASN A 198 8.26 -2.37 17.34
C ASN A 198 7.27 -1.75 18.35
N VAL A 199 6.12 -1.26 17.88
CA VAL A 199 4.98 -0.96 18.75
C VAL A 199 4.02 -2.15 18.82
N TYR A 200 3.38 -2.30 19.97
CA TYR A 200 2.44 -3.37 20.27
C TYR A 200 1.02 -2.85 20.13
N ILE A 201 0.21 -3.54 19.34
CA ILE A 201 -1.22 -3.26 19.17
C ILE A 201 -1.97 -4.29 20.00
N LEU A 202 -2.76 -3.80 20.96
CA LEU A 202 -3.52 -4.59 21.91
C LEU A 202 -5.00 -4.43 21.59
N ILE A 203 -5.69 -5.54 21.32
CA ILE A 203 -7.14 -5.56 21.14
C ILE A 203 -7.77 -5.99 22.46
N SER A 204 -8.55 -5.10 23.06
CA SER A 204 -9.23 -5.37 24.32
C SER A 204 -10.73 -5.13 24.24
N GLN A 205 -11.46 -5.72 25.17
CA GLN A 205 -12.91 -5.59 25.26
C GLN A 205 -13.35 -5.13 26.65
N ASN A 206 -14.24 -4.15 26.65
CA ASN A 206 -14.97 -3.68 27.82
C ASN A 206 -16.32 -3.09 27.36
N GLY A 207 -17.29 -3.97 27.11
CA GLY A 207 -18.55 -3.63 26.44
C GLY A 207 -18.42 -3.36 24.93
N VAL A 208 -17.36 -2.67 24.50
CA VAL A 208 -16.96 -2.44 23.10
C VAL A 208 -15.50 -2.89 22.89
N LEU A 209 -15.06 -3.00 21.64
CA LEU A 209 -13.67 -3.30 21.30
C LEU A 209 -12.82 -2.03 21.27
N TYR A 210 -11.59 -2.13 21.75
CA TYR A 210 -10.57 -1.09 21.66
C TYR A 210 -9.32 -1.63 20.98
N SER A 211 -8.67 -0.78 20.19
CA SER A 211 -7.30 -0.97 19.74
C SER A 211 -6.40 0.01 20.48
N THR A 212 -5.47 -0.52 21.27
CA THR A 212 -4.51 0.26 22.07
C THR A 212 -3.10 0.00 21.55
N THR A 213 -2.43 1.01 21.01
CA THR A 213 -1.05 0.97 20.56
C THR A 213 -0.12 1.47 21.65
N VAL A 214 0.87 0.66 22.02
CA VAL A 214 1.82 0.91 23.11
C VAL A 214 3.24 0.62 22.63
N THR A 215 4.23 1.42 23.00
CA THR A 215 5.64 1.11 22.69
C THR A 215 6.13 -0.09 23.50
N ALA A 216 7.24 -0.72 23.09
CA ALA A 216 7.88 -1.80 23.86
C ALA A 216 8.22 -1.43 25.32
N ALA A 217 8.40 -0.13 25.61
CA ALA A 217 8.66 0.40 26.94
C ALA A 217 7.39 0.67 27.77
N GLY A 218 6.20 0.33 27.26
CA GLY A 218 4.95 0.54 27.99
C GLY A 218 4.39 1.96 27.92
N LYS A 219 4.72 2.74 26.88
CA LYS A 219 4.16 4.10 26.68
C LYS A 219 3.02 4.08 25.67
N LEU A 220 1.90 4.70 26.01
CA LEU A 220 0.77 4.87 25.08
C LEU A 220 1.19 5.67 23.85
N VAL A 221 0.91 5.12 22.67
CA VAL A 221 0.99 5.83 21.39
C VAL A 221 -0.40 6.32 21.01
N LYS A 222 -1.39 5.42 21.02
CA LYS A 222 -2.76 5.72 20.63
C LYS A 222 -3.73 4.72 21.24
N ARG A 223 -4.95 5.13 21.53
CA ARG A 223 -6.07 4.22 21.77
C ARG A 223 -7.27 4.69 20.96
N ILE A 224 -7.93 3.75 20.28
CA ILE A 224 -9.15 4.00 19.53
C ILE A 224 -10.19 2.96 19.92
N GLN A 225 -11.46 3.38 19.95
CA GLN A 225 -12.57 2.44 19.96
C GLN A 225 -12.72 1.86 18.56
N ILE A 226 -12.85 0.54 18.47
CA ILE A 226 -13.15 -0.15 17.22
C ILE A 226 -14.67 -0.23 17.10
N GLU A 227 -15.22 0.56 16.19
CA GLU A 227 -16.65 0.49 15.88
C GLU A 227 -16.97 -0.85 15.20
N LYS A 228 -18.11 -1.45 15.57
CA LYS A 228 -18.58 -2.68 14.95
C LYS A 228 -18.94 -2.39 13.50
N HIS A 229 -18.08 -2.78 12.58
CA HIS A 229 -18.27 -2.56 11.16
C HIS A 229 -19.12 -3.68 10.54
N ASP A 230 -20.39 -3.76 10.92
CA ASP A 230 -21.40 -4.61 10.26
C ASP A 230 -21.84 -3.96 8.94
N LEU A 231 -20.91 -3.63 8.04
CA LEU A 231 -21.27 -2.92 6.81
C LEU A 231 -21.96 -3.86 5.80
N LYS A 232 -23.28 -4.00 5.97
CA LYS A 232 -24.17 -4.41 4.87
C LYS A 232 -24.34 -3.22 3.95
N HIS A 233 -23.78 -3.32 2.76
CA HIS A 233 -23.97 -2.37 1.67
C HIS A 233 -24.85 -2.96 0.59
N ALA A 234 -25.84 -2.19 0.14
CA ALA A 234 -26.59 -2.49 -1.06
C ALA A 234 -26.32 -1.43 -2.11
N VAL A 235 -26.17 -1.84 -3.37
CA VAL A 235 -26.04 -0.90 -4.49
C VAL A 235 -27.36 -0.15 -4.64
N VAL A 236 -27.27 1.17 -4.77
CA VAL A 236 -28.40 2.06 -5.00
C VAL A 236 -28.23 2.69 -6.38
N ALA A 237 -29.23 2.53 -7.24
CA ALA A 237 -29.28 3.23 -8.53
C ALA A 237 -29.48 4.73 -8.30
N GLU A 238 -28.94 5.58 -9.18
CA GLU A 238 -29.05 7.04 -9.04
C GLU A 238 -30.50 7.51 -8.91
N ALA A 239 -31.42 6.94 -9.69
CA ALA A 239 -32.85 7.24 -9.64
C ALA A 239 -33.53 6.88 -8.30
N ASN A 240 -32.89 6.03 -7.49
CA ASN A 240 -33.40 5.59 -6.19
C ASN A 240 -32.74 6.35 -5.02
N LEU A 241 -31.89 7.35 -5.29
CA LEU A 241 -31.34 8.20 -4.23
C LEU A 241 -32.38 9.19 -3.71
N PRO A 242 -32.37 9.52 -2.41
CA PRO A 242 -33.16 10.61 -1.86
C PRO A 242 -32.97 11.92 -2.64
N ALA A 243 -34.06 12.65 -2.89
CA ALA A 243 -34.03 13.91 -3.63
C ALA A 243 -33.12 14.98 -2.99
N ALA A 244 -32.92 14.94 -1.67
CA ALA A 244 -31.98 15.82 -0.97
C ALA A 244 -30.53 15.61 -1.42
N ILE A 245 -30.15 14.36 -1.72
CA ILE A 245 -28.80 14.00 -2.17
C ILE A 245 -28.58 14.53 -3.59
N THR A 246 -29.50 14.25 -4.51
CA THR A 246 -29.39 14.71 -5.90
C THR A 246 -29.37 16.24 -5.97
N THR A 247 -30.21 16.91 -5.18
CA THR A 247 -30.21 18.38 -5.05
C THR A 247 -28.85 18.91 -4.58
N TYR A 248 -28.26 18.31 -3.55
CA TYR A 248 -26.95 18.71 -3.05
C TYR A 248 -25.84 18.52 -4.09
N LEU A 249 -25.85 17.38 -4.80
CA LEU A 249 -24.85 17.06 -5.82
C LEU A 249 -24.92 18.03 -7.00
N THR A 250 -26.12 18.32 -7.53
CA THR A 250 -26.28 19.25 -8.64
C THR A 250 -25.91 20.69 -8.26
N ALA A 251 -26.20 21.12 -7.04
CA ALA A 251 -25.86 22.46 -6.56
C ALA A 251 -24.35 22.64 -6.27
N THR A 252 -23.72 21.62 -5.68
CA THR A 252 -22.33 21.70 -5.19
C THR A 252 -21.31 21.26 -6.23
N TYR A 253 -21.67 20.32 -7.09
CA TYR A 253 -20.82 19.73 -8.13
C TYR A 253 -21.49 19.81 -9.51
N PRO A 254 -21.72 21.02 -10.05
CA PRO A 254 -22.39 21.16 -11.34
C PRO A 254 -21.62 20.39 -12.44
N GLY A 255 -22.35 19.57 -13.19
CA GLY A 255 -21.76 18.72 -14.23
C GLY A 255 -21.00 17.49 -13.73
N TYR A 256 -21.24 17.04 -12.49
CA TYR A 256 -20.70 15.77 -12.01
C TYR A 256 -21.16 14.59 -12.88
N VAL A 257 -20.30 13.58 -12.99
CA VAL A 257 -20.62 12.27 -13.57
C VAL A 257 -20.87 11.31 -12.41
N PHE A 258 -22.08 10.74 -12.34
CA PHE A 258 -22.40 9.71 -11.36
C PHE A 258 -21.61 8.43 -11.65
N ASP A 259 -20.92 7.89 -10.64
CA ASP A 259 -20.23 6.60 -10.77
C ASP A 259 -21.08 5.47 -10.17
N LYS A 260 -21.26 5.48 -8.84
CA LYS A 260 -22.01 4.46 -8.08
C LYS A 260 -22.54 5.02 -6.78
N ALA A 261 -23.58 4.42 -6.23
CA ALA A 261 -24.01 4.69 -4.86
C ALA A 261 -24.29 3.40 -4.09
N PHE A 262 -24.15 3.50 -2.77
CA PHE A 262 -24.41 2.42 -1.83
C PHE A 262 -25.22 2.95 -0.65
N SER A 263 -26.15 2.14 -0.14
CA SER A 263 -26.75 2.36 1.16
C SER A 263 -25.95 1.65 2.24
N GLU A 264 -25.80 2.30 3.39
CA GLU A 264 -25.13 1.75 4.57
C GLU A 264 -26.20 1.32 5.56
N SER A 265 -26.31 0.02 5.83
CA SER A 265 -27.30 -0.53 6.75
C SER A 265 -26.70 -1.44 7.83
N PRO A 266 -25.78 -0.94 8.68
CA PRO A 266 -25.26 -1.73 9.77
C PRO A 266 -26.37 -2.13 10.75
N GLY A 267 -26.41 -3.43 11.09
CA GLY A 267 -27.50 -4.01 11.89
C GLY A 267 -28.85 -4.12 11.17
N GLY A 268 -28.93 -3.87 9.86
CA GLY A 268 -30.15 -3.99 9.06
C GLY A 268 -31.04 -2.75 9.02
N THR A 269 -30.63 -1.65 9.67
CA THR A 269 -31.31 -0.34 9.60
C THR A 269 -30.51 0.61 8.74
N LEU A 270 -31.16 1.33 7.84
CA LEU A 270 -30.52 2.31 6.95
C LEU A 270 -29.96 3.48 7.76
N GLN A 271 -28.64 3.64 7.76
CA GLN A 271 -27.92 4.71 8.46
C GLN A 271 -27.46 5.83 7.53
N GLY A 272 -27.22 5.53 6.25
CA GLY A 272 -26.67 6.51 5.33
C GLY A 272 -26.52 6.03 3.91
N TYR A 273 -25.97 6.91 3.09
CA TYR A 273 -25.64 6.66 1.69
C TYR A 273 -24.22 7.13 1.41
N VAL A 274 -23.49 6.35 0.62
CA VAL A 274 -22.21 6.74 0.05
C VAL A 274 -22.40 6.88 -1.46
N VAL A 275 -22.17 8.07 -1.98
CA VAL A 275 -22.30 8.38 -3.41
C VAL A 275 -20.94 8.72 -3.99
N LEU A 276 -20.55 7.99 -5.03
CA LEU A 276 -19.33 8.20 -5.78
C LEU A 276 -19.64 8.98 -7.04
N ILE A 277 -18.94 10.09 -7.22
CA ILE A 277 -19.03 10.93 -8.42
C ILE A 277 -17.63 11.26 -8.94
N THR A 278 -17.56 11.61 -10.22
CA THR A 278 -16.40 12.27 -10.82
C THR A 278 -16.77 13.72 -11.15
N SER A 279 -15.99 14.67 -10.67
CA SER A 279 -16.14 16.09 -11.00
C SER A 279 -14.76 16.71 -11.23
N ASN A 280 -14.59 17.46 -12.33
CA ASN A 280 -13.30 18.05 -12.73
C ASN A 280 -12.13 17.04 -12.69
N ASN A 281 -12.34 15.86 -13.28
CA ASN A 281 -11.38 14.75 -13.31
C ASN A 281 -10.96 14.19 -11.93
N THR A 282 -11.64 14.59 -10.85
CA THR A 282 -11.40 14.08 -9.49
C THR A 282 -12.57 13.20 -9.06
N LYS A 283 -12.27 12.03 -8.49
CA LYS A 283 -13.29 11.16 -7.91
C LYS A 283 -13.54 11.54 -6.47
N TYR A 284 -14.81 11.53 -6.05
CA TYR A 284 -15.24 11.85 -4.69
C TYR A 284 -16.14 10.75 -4.17
N ALA A 285 -15.97 10.35 -2.90
CA ALA A 285 -16.97 9.66 -2.13
C ALA A 285 -17.65 10.65 -1.18
N LEU A 286 -18.94 10.90 -1.39
CA LEU A 286 -19.77 11.75 -0.55
C LEU A 286 -20.62 10.88 0.36
N ILE A 287 -20.56 11.16 1.65
CA ILE A 287 -21.29 10.41 2.67
C ILE A 287 -22.44 11.28 3.15
N PHE A 288 -23.64 10.71 3.12
CA PHE A 288 -24.90 11.30 3.57
C PHE A 288 -25.50 10.44 4.67
N ASN A 289 -26.26 11.06 5.58
CA ASN A 289 -27.05 10.32 6.56
C ASN A 289 -28.32 9.71 5.91
N ALA A 290 -29.11 8.96 6.68
CA ALA A 290 -30.31 8.28 6.20
C ALA A 290 -31.37 9.23 5.60
N SER A 291 -31.40 10.51 6.02
CA SER A 291 -32.32 11.52 5.46
C SER A 291 -31.77 12.23 4.22
N GLY A 292 -30.55 11.89 3.77
CA GLY A 292 -29.91 12.51 2.62
C GLY A 292 -29.20 13.83 2.91
N THR A 293 -28.94 14.13 4.19
CA THR A 293 -28.14 15.29 4.61
C THR A 293 -26.66 14.97 4.46
N PHE A 294 -25.89 15.88 3.86
CA PHE A 294 -24.45 15.72 3.69
C PHE A 294 -23.74 15.65 5.05
N VAL A 295 -22.84 14.67 5.20
CA VAL A 295 -22.04 14.45 6.41
C VAL A 295 -20.59 14.83 6.17
N ARG A 296 -19.97 14.23 5.14
CA ARG A 296 -18.56 14.49 4.77
C ARG A 296 -18.27 14.07 3.34
N VAL A 297 -17.14 14.52 2.81
CA VAL A 297 -16.59 14.11 1.50
C VAL A 297 -15.18 13.57 1.66
N LEU A 298 -14.83 12.58 0.84
CA LEU A 298 -13.49 12.03 0.73
C LEU A 298 -13.04 12.08 -0.74
N PRO A 299 -11.99 12.84 -1.09
CA PRO A 299 -11.39 12.75 -2.42
C PRO A 299 -10.73 11.38 -2.59
N ILE A 300 -10.90 10.78 -3.76
CA ILE A 300 -10.32 9.49 -4.14
C ILE A 300 -9.29 9.77 -5.23
N HIS A 301 -8.02 9.53 -4.88
CA HIS A 301 -6.87 9.66 -5.77
C HIS A 301 -6.52 8.32 -6.41
#